data_AF-A0A833XYY3-F1
#
_entry.id   AF-A0A833XYY3-F1
#
_cell.length_a   1.000
_cell.length_b   1.000
_cell.length_c   1.000
_cell.angle_alpha   90.00
_cell.angle_beta   90.00
_cell.angle_gamma   90.00
#
_symmetry.space_group_name_H-M   'P 1'
#
loop_
_entity.id
_entity.type
_entity.pdbx_description
1 polymer ?
#
loop_
_entity_poly.entity_id
_entity_poly.type
_entity_poly.pdbx_seq_one_letter_code
_entity_poly.pdbx_strand_id
1 'polypeptide(L)'
;MLGADPLSRSAAIEALHTYPGEFVCSLLIYTFPLLNLLRGRVKLGGLQVGGGINSDNSLSYIEEGASHVIVTSYVFNDGQMDHERLKDLAHVVGKQRLVLDLSCRMKEGKYAIVTDRWQKFTDVYLDEKILEFLARYADEFLVHGVDVEGKRLGIDEKLVTLLGKYSPIPVTYAGGVREMADLETIKVAGVGRVDVTVGSALDIFGGTLAYKDVVAWHFQQEPLTV
;
A
#
# COMPACT_ATOMS: atom_id res chain seq x y z
N MET A 1 -3.57 -1.00 6.69
CA MET A 1 -3.91 0.43 6.46
C MET A 1 -4.54 0.97 7.73
N LEU A 2 -3.89 1.88 8.45
CA LEU A 2 -4.49 2.48 9.64
C LEU A 2 -5.26 3.74 9.24
N GLY A 3 -6.55 3.78 9.58
CA GLY A 3 -7.28 5.03 9.56
C GLY A 3 -6.77 5.95 10.67
N ALA A 4 -7.08 7.24 10.57
CA ALA A 4 -6.78 8.24 11.60
C ALA A 4 -7.60 8.04 12.91
N ASP A 5 -8.28 6.90 13.09
CA ASP A 5 -9.12 6.66 14.26
C ASP A 5 -8.29 6.13 15.46
N PRO A 6 -8.65 6.50 16.70
CA PRO A 6 -7.89 6.11 17.90
C PRO A 6 -7.81 4.59 18.16
N LEU A 7 -8.76 3.79 17.68
CA LEU A 7 -8.76 2.33 17.88
C LEU A 7 -7.73 1.67 16.96
N SER A 8 -7.63 2.13 15.71
CA SER A 8 -6.56 1.71 14.78
C SER A 8 -5.16 1.97 15.34
N ARG A 9 -4.97 3.09 16.06
CA ARG A 9 -3.68 3.41 16.70
C ARG A 9 -3.33 2.45 17.84
N SER A 10 -4.28 2.12 18.70
CA SER A 10 -4.05 1.21 19.83
C SER A 10 -3.75 -0.20 19.34
N ALA A 11 -4.52 -0.70 18.37
CA ALA A 11 -4.33 -2.00 17.75
C ALA A 11 -2.96 -2.14 17.05
N ALA A 12 -2.48 -1.07 16.42
CA ALA A 12 -1.15 -1.07 15.80
C ALA A 12 -0.02 -1.13 16.83
N ILE A 13 -0.15 -0.41 17.94
CA ILE A 13 0.82 -0.46 19.03
C ILE A 13 0.82 -1.85 19.67
N GLU A 14 -0.35 -2.46 19.87
CA GLU A 14 -0.50 -3.82 20.39
C GLU A 14 0.12 -4.86 19.45
N ALA A 15 -0.12 -4.77 18.14
CA ALA A 15 0.50 -5.65 17.15
C ALA A 15 2.04 -5.56 17.17
N LEU A 16 2.59 -4.34 17.27
CA LEU A 16 4.03 -4.12 17.37
C LEU A 16 4.65 -4.65 18.66
N HIS A 17 3.89 -4.65 19.76
CA HIS A 17 4.34 -5.25 21.02
C HIS A 17 4.24 -6.77 21.04
N THR A 18 3.22 -7.32 20.40
CA THR A 18 2.93 -8.76 20.41
C THR A 18 3.83 -9.51 19.42
N TYR A 19 4.27 -8.85 18.35
CA TYR A 19 5.05 -9.47 17.26
C TYR A 19 6.28 -8.62 16.89
N PRO A 20 7.31 -8.57 17.76
CA PRO A 20 8.50 -7.76 17.53
C PRO A 20 9.33 -8.33 16.37
N GLY A 21 9.36 -7.60 15.24
CA GLY A 21 10.34 -7.81 14.16
C GLY A 21 9.85 -8.56 12.91
N GLU A 22 8.58 -8.96 12.83
CA GLU A 22 8.15 -9.95 11.81
C GLU A 22 7.22 -9.47 10.70
N PHE A 23 6.77 -8.21 10.64
CA PHE A 23 5.94 -7.79 9.50
C PHE A 23 6.17 -6.35 9.04
N VAL A 24 6.25 -6.20 7.70
CA VAL A 24 6.27 -4.93 6.97
C VAL A 24 4.95 -4.22 7.24
N CYS A 25 4.95 -3.35 8.25
CA CYS A 25 3.85 -2.43 8.49
C CYS A 25 3.94 -1.31 7.44
N SER A 26 3.23 -1.44 6.32
CA SER A 26 2.81 -0.27 5.54
C SER A 26 1.76 0.47 6.37
N LEU A 27 2.24 1.27 7.32
CA LEU A 27 1.44 1.99 8.28
C LEU A 27 1.20 3.40 7.72
N LEU A 28 0.17 3.52 6.89
CA LEU A 28 -0.39 4.82 6.54
C LEU A 28 -0.88 5.51 7.81
N ILE A 29 -0.10 6.42 8.39
CA ILE A 29 -0.51 7.21 9.55
C ILE A 29 -0.39 8.69 9.21
N TYR A 30 -1.56 9.32 9.24
CA TYR A 30 -1.81 10.72 8.96
C TYR A 30 -1.22 11.73 9.97
N THR A 31 -0.28 11.37 10.86
CA THR A 31 0.31 12.34 11.81
C THR A 31 1.74 12.00 12.26
N PHE A 32 2.62 13.00 12.20
CA PHE A 32 4.02 13.02 12.67
C PHE A 32 4.28 12.44 14.09
N PRO A 33 3.40 12.59 15.10
CA PRO A 33 3.64 12.10 16.46
C PRO A 33 3.74 10.58 16.60
N LEU A 34 3.16 9.80 15.68
CA LEU A 34 3.17 8.33 15.79
C LEU A 34 4.48 7.72 15.31
N LEU A 35 5.16 8.33 14.32
CA LEU A 35 6.47 7.87 13.85
C LEU A 35 7.50 7.83 14.99
N ASN A 36 7.53 8.87 15.82
CA ASN A 36 8.41 8.94 16.99
C ASN A 36 8.08 7.89 18.06
N LEU A 37 6.81 7.50 18.21
CA LEU A 37 6.41 6.48 19.18
C LEU A 37 6.83 5.06 18.75
N LEU A 38 6.92 4.82 17.44
CA LEU A 38 7.28 3.52 16.88
C LEU A 38 8.80 3.36 16.65
N ARG A 39 9.56 4.45 16.81
CA ARG A 39 11.01 4.48 16.71
C ARG A 39 11.63 3.50 17.72
N GLY A 40 12.43 2.56 17.21
CA GLY A 40 13.07 1.50 18.01
C GLY A 40 12.20 0.27 18.31
N ARG A 41 10.94 0.23 17.84
CA ARG A 41 10.02 -0.92 17.96
C ARG A 41 9.77 -1.64 16.63
N VAL A 42 10.08 -0.98 15.52
CA VAL A 42 10.04 -1.54 14.16
C VAL A 42 11.47 -1.78 13.69
N LYS A 43 11.71 -2.87 12.96
CA LYS A 43 12.99 -3.15 12.33
C LYS A 43 13.40 -1.97 11.44
N LEU A 44 14.68 -1.58 11.50
CA LEU A 44 15.23 -0.53 10.65
C LEU A 44 14.94 -0.87 9.17
N GLY A 45 14.31 0.03 8.42
CA GLY A 45 13.88 -0.23 7.05
C GLY A 45 12.44 -0.73 6.88
N GLY A 46 11.71 -1.02 7.95
CA GLY A 46 10.39 -1.66 7.90
C GLY A 46 9.17 -0.73 7.93
N LEU A 47 9.35 0.59 7.87
CA LEU A 47 8.24 1.56 8.00
C LEU A 47 8.14 2.46 6.79
N GLN A 48 6.98 2.42 6.12
CA GLN A 48 6.61 3.34 5.06
C GLN A 48 5.61 4.37 5.60
N VAL A 49 5.71 5.63 5.17
CA VAL A 49 4.85 6.72 5.66
C VAL A 49 4.12 7.39 4.51
N GLY A 50 2.80 7.52 4.61
CA GLY A 50 1.99 8.27 3.66
C GLY A 50 1.01 9.22 4.33
N GLY A 51 0.28 9.97 3.50
CA GLY A 51 -0.67 11.00 3.95
C GLY A 51 -0.09 12.40 3.87
N GLY A 52 -0.48 13.16 2.84
CA GLY A 52 -0.03 14.54 2.65
C GLY A 52 1.46 14.69 2.28
N ILE A 53 2.12 13.62 1.81
CA ILE A 53 3.50 13.65 1.35
C ILE A 53 3.64 14.57 0.13
N ASN A 54 4.63 15.45 0.16
CA ASN A 54 5.01 16.36 -0.92
C ASN A 54 6.52 16.62 -0.93
N SER A 55 7.01 17.40 -1.90
CA SER A 55 8.42 17.77 -2.03
C SER A 55 9.01 18.39 -0.77
N ASP A 56 8.21 19.13 -0.01
CA ASP A 56 8.68 19.96 1.10
C ASP A 56 8.82 19.16 2.41
N ASN A 57 7.99 18.11 2.59
CA ASN A 57 7.97 17.33 3.84
C ASN A 57 8.58 15.93 3.71
N SER A 58 8.71 15.39 2.50
CA SER A 58 9.08 13.98 2.27
C SER A 58 10.42 13.60 2.89
N LEU A 59 11.46 14.44 2.73
CA LEU A 59 12.78 14.17 3.29
C LEU A 59 12.77 14.10 4.83
N SER A 60 11.98 14.93 5.49
CA SER A 60 11.92 14.92 6.96
C SER A 60 11.47 13.55 7.51
N TYR A 61 10.54 12.88 6.83
CA TYR A 61 10.09 11.54 7.24
C TYR A 61 11.18 10.48 7.05
N ILE A 62 11.96 10.59 5.96
CA ILE A 62 13.08 9.68 5.69
C ILE A 62 14.19 9.89 6.74
N GLU A 63 14.52 11.14 7.07
CA GLU A 63 15.52 11.47 8.10
C GLU A 63 15.11 11.00 9.49
N GLU A 64 13.81 10.98 9.78
CA GLU A 64 13.24 10.44 11.03
C GLU A 64 13.17 8.89 11.04
N GLY A 65 13.57 8.23 9.95
CA GLY A 65 13.77 6.78 9.88
C GLY A 65 12.73 6.00 9.09
N ALA A 66 11.83 6.67 8.35
CA ALA A 66 11.01 5.98 7.35
C ALA A 66 11.90 5.41 6.24
N SER A 67 11.62 4.18 5.80
CA SER A 67 12.33 3.60 4.66
C SER A 67 11.85 4.19 3.34
N HIS A 68 10.54 4.42 3.26
CA HIS A 68 9.89 5.01 2.10
C HIS A 68 8.84 6.03 2.52
N VAL A 69 8.57 6.95 1.60
CA VAL A 69 7.35 7.77 1.62
C VAL A 69 6.38 7.30 0.55
N ILE A 70 5.09 7.32 0.89
CA ILE A 70 3.98 6.92 0.02
C ILE A 70 3.28 8.19 -0.45
N VAL A 71 3.27 8.44 -1.76
CA VAL A 71 2.63 9.61 -2.35
C VAL A 71 1.37 9.23 -3.15
N THR A 72 0.34 10.04 -2.99
CA THR A 72 -0.97 9.92 -3.66
C THR A 72 -1.35 11.22 -4.38
N SER A 73 -2.17 12.04 -3.73
CA SER A 73 -2.86 13.20 -4.31
C SER A 73 -1.96 14.36 -4.68
N TYR A 74 -0.70 14.37 -4.22
CA TYR A 74 0.27 15.37 -4.64
C TYR A 74 0.65 15.19 -6.12
N VAL A 75 0.83 13.93 -6.56
CA VAL A 75 1.14 13.57 -7.96
C VAL A 75 -0.14 13.48 -8.80
N PHE A 76 -1.21 12.93 -8.24
CA PHE A 76 -2.50 12.82 -8.92
C PHE A 76 -3.46 13.87 -8.38
N ASN A 77 -3.63 14.96 -9.12
CA ASN A 77 -4.45 16.09 -8.71
C ASN A 77 -5.38 16.53 -9.84
N ASP A 78 -6.61 16.93 -9.48
CA ASP A 78 -7.59 17.46 -10.41
C ASP A 78 -7.93 16.56 -11.60
N GLY A 79 -7.83 15.23 -11.44
CA GLY A 79 -8.08 14.26 -12.52
C GLY A 79 -6.89 14.07 -13.48
N GLN A 80 -5.71 14.60 -13.16
CA GLN A 80 -4.53 14.48 -13.99
C GLN A 80 -3.31 14.04 -13.19
N MET A 81 -2.31 13.50 -13.89
CA MET A 81 -0.99 13.23 -13.32
C MET A 81 -0.08 14.41 -13.58
N ASP A 82 0.40 15.03 -12.50
CA ASP A 82 1.39 16.08 -12.53
C ASP A 82 2.79 15.46 -12.64
N HIS A 83 3.33 15.49 -13.86
CA HIS A 83 4.61 14.87 -14.19
C HIS A 83 5.80 15.61 -13.56
N GLU A 84 5.70 16.93 -13.40
CA GLU A 84 6.77 17.72 -12.81
C GLU A 84 6.85 17.44 -11.31
N ARG A 85 5.72 17.38 -10.61
CA ARG A 85 5.68 16.96 -9.20
C ARG A 85 6.23 15.55 -8.97
N LEU A 86 5.93 14.61 -9.87
CA LEU A 86 6.49 13.26 -9.80
C LEU A 86 8.02 13.26 -9.94
N LYS A 87 8.53 13.98 -10.94
CA LYS A 87 9.98 14.13 -11.15
C LYS A 87 10.66 14.80 -9.97
N ASP A 88 10.07 15.88 -9.46
CA ASP A 88 10.60 16.63 -8.33
C ASP A 88 10.68 15.77 -7.08
N LEU A 89 9.62 15.02 -6.75
CA LEU A 89 9.64 14.07 -5.64
C LEU A 89 10.68 12.98 -5.81
N ALA A 90 10.75 12.36 -6.99
CA ALA A 90 11.73 11.34 -7.29
C ALA A 90 13.17 11.87 -7.22
N HIS A 91 13.38 13.15 -7.57
CA HIS A 91 14.67 13.83 -7.44
C HIS A 91 15.03 14.10 -5.98
N VAL A 92 14.07 14.62 -5.19
CA VAL A 92 14.26 14.99 -3.79
C VAL A 92 14.51 13.75 -2.91
N VAL A 93 13.69 12.72 -3.04
CA VAL A 93 13.71 11.55 -2.14
C VAL A 93 14.53 10.39 -2.71
N GLY A 94 14.71 10.34 -4.02
CA GLY A 94 15.24 9.19 -4.75
C GLY A 94 14.17 8.12 -4.95
N LYS A 95 14.10 7.55 -6.16
CA LYS A 95 13.06 6.55 -6.47
C LYS A 95 13.08 5.34 -5.53
N GLN A 96 14.26 4.95 -5.01
CA GLN A 96 14.43 3.80 -4.08
C GLN A 96 13.77 3.97 -2.70
N ARG A 97 13.14 5.13 -2.48
CA ARG A 97 12.47 5.48 -1.22
C ARG A 97 11.07 6.04 -1.48
N LEU A 98 10.56 5.88 -2.71
CA LEU A 98 9.26 6.38 -3.12
C LEU A 98 8.34 5.21 -3.46
N VAL A 99 7.17 5.20 -2.83
CA VAL A 99 6.04 4.32 -3.15
C VAL A 99 4.96 5.18 -3.80
N LEU A 100 4.47 4.75 -4.96
CA LEU A 100 3.32 5.39 -5.60
C LEU A 100 2.04 4.66 -5.19
N ASP A 101 1.14 5.38 -4.53
CA ASP A 101 -0.18 4.86 -4.18
C ASP A 101 -1.20 5.23 -5.26
N LEU A 102 -1.69 4.18 -5.93
CA LEU A 102 -2.56 4.22 -7.09
C LEU A 102 -3.95 3.71 -6.67
N SER A 103 -4.82 4.62 -6.25
CA SER A 103 -6.23 4.29 -6.03
C SER A 103 -6.93 4.10 -7.37
N CYS A 104 -7.49 2.91 -7.59
CA CYS A 104 -8.01 2.49 -8.88
C CYS A 104 -9.48 2.08 -8.82
N ARG A 105 -10.21 2.37 -9.89
CA ARG A 105 -11.62 2.02 -10.03
C ARG A 105 -11.95 1.59 -11.45
N MET A 106 -12.85 0.61 -11.61
CA MET A 106 -13.26 0.14 -12.92
C MET A 106 -14.14 1.21 -13.62
N LYS A 107 -13.76 1.58 -14.83
CA LYS A 107 -14.52 2.45 -15.74
C LYS A 107 -14.48 1.86 -17.14
N GLU A 108 -15.64 1.48 -17.66
CA GLU A 108 -15.78 1.00 -19.05
C GLU A 108 -14.83 -0.15 -19.41
N GLY A 109 -14.61 -1.09 -18.48
CA GLY A 109 -13.76 -2.26 -18.69
C GLY A 109 -12.26 -2.01 -18.52
N LYS A 110 -11.86 -0.81 -18.07
CA LYS A 110 -10.47 -0.47 -17.72
C LYS A 110 -10.38 0.05 -16.29
N TYR A 111 -9.22 -0.12 -15.66
CA TYR A 111 -8.96 0.50 -14.36
C TYR A 111 -8.41 1.90 -14.56
N ALA A 112 -9.11 2.90 -14.04
CA ALA A 112 -8.65 4.29 -14.03
C ALA A 112 -8.19 4.66 -12.63
N ILE A 113 -7.12 5.46 -12.53
CA ILE A 113 -6.71 6.07 -11.27
C ILE A 113 -7.76 7.11 -10.89
N VAL A 114 -8.13 7.13 -9.61
CA VAL A 114 -9.12 8.04 -9.04
C VAL A 114 -8.52 8.89 -7.92
N THR A 115 -8.92 10.15 -7.87
CA THR A 115 -8.49 11.16 -6.87
C THR A 115 -9.71 11.68 -6.10
N ASP A 116 -9.48 12.64 -5.20
CA ASP A 116 -10.53 13.33 -4.44
C ASP A 116 -11.45 12.37 -3.68
N ARG A 117 -10.87 11.56 -2.78
CA ARG A 117 -11.61 10.51 -2.05
C ARG A 117 -12.36 9.58 -2.99
N TRP A 118 -11.70 9.23 -4.09
CA TRP A 118 -12.17 8.31 -5.12
C TRP A 118 -13.39 8.78 -5.93
N GLN A 119 -13.70 10.08 -5.87
CA GLN A 119 -14.84 10.68 -6.57
C GLN A 119 -14.50 11.13 -7.98
N LYS A 120 -13.23 11.49 -8.24
CA LYS A 120 -12.81 12.05 -9.52
C LYS A 120 -11.94 11.05 -10.28
N PHE A 121 -12.40 10.61 -11.45
CA PHE A 121 -11.60 9.81 -12.36
C PHE A 121 -10.53 10.67 -13.03
N THR A 122 -9.33 10.10 -13.15
CA THR A 122 -8.27 10.66 -13.99
C THR A 122 -8.35 10.09 -15.41
N ASP A 123 -7.61 10.70 -16.33
CA ASP A 123 -7.37 10.14 -17.68
C ASP A 123 -6.22 9.11 -17.71
N VAL A 124 -5.72 8.70 -16.54
CA VAL A 124 -4.65 7.71 -16.40
C VAL A 124 -5.27 6.34 -16.11
N TYR A 125 -5.08 5.42 -17.05
CA TYR A 125 -5.58 4.05 -16.95
C TYR A 125 -4.43 3.10 -16.67
N LEU A 126 -4.63 2.13 -15.77
CA LEU A 126 -3.64 1.10 -15.53
C LEU A 126 -3.56 0.16 -16.73
N ASP A 127 -2.39 0.16 -17.35
CA ASP A 127 -1.93 -0.82 -18.31
C ASP A 127 -0.40 -1.01 -18.16
N GLU A 128 0.17 -1.90 -18.97
CA GLU A 128 1.61 -2.17 -19.00
C GLU A 128 2.45 -0.90 -19.17
N LYS A 129 2.07 -0.01 -20.10
CA LYS A 129 2.87 1.18 -20.43
C LYS A 129 2.85 2.20 -19.31
N ILE A 130 1.70 2.40 -18.66
CA ILE A 130 1.59 3.30 -17.51
C ILE A 130 2.37 2.75 -16.31
N LEU A 131 2.29 1.45 -16.04
CA LEU A 131 3.07 0.82 -14.96
C LEU A 131 4.58 0.92 -15.23
N GLU A 132 5.03 0.64 -16.45
CA GLU A 132 6.43 0.85 -16.86
C GLU A 132 6.88 2.30 -16.72
N PHE A 133 6.03 3.25 -17.15
CA PHE A 133 6.32 4.67 -17.05
C PHE A 133 6.53 5.09 -15.59
N LEU A 134 5.60 4.71 -14.70
CA LEU A 134 5.59 5.09 -13.28
C LEU A 134 6.75 4.42 -12.51
N ALA A 135 7.10 3.19 -12.87
CA ALA A 135 8.19 2.44 -12.24
C ALA A 135 9.59 3.05 -12.44
N ARG A 136 9.72 4.03 -13.34
CA ARG A 136 10.95 4.82 -13.46
C ARG A 136 11.15 5.79 -12.30
N TYR A 137 10.09 6.10 -11.56
CA TYR A 137 10.08 7.10 -10.50
C TYR A 137 9.87 6.54 -9.10
N ALA A 138 9.49 5.26 -8.96
CA ALA A 138 9.20 4.63 -7.68
C ALA A 138 9.91 3.27 -7.52
N ASP A 139 10.08 2.85 -6.28
CA ASP A 139 10.60 1.53 -5.91
C ASP A 139 9.49 0.49 -5.84
N GLU A 140 8.28 0.90 -5.42
CA GLU A 140 7.13 0.02 -5.27
C GLU A 140 5.82 0.71 -5.64
N PHE A 141 4.80 -0.09 -5.93
CA PHE A 141 3.41 0.35 -6.05
C PHE A 141 2.57 -0.11 -4.85
N LEU A 142 1.72 0.78 -4.36
CA LEU A 142 0.60 0.44 -3.48
C LEU A 142 -0.70 0.67 -4.26
N VAL A 143 -1.49 -0.37 -4.53
CA VAL A 143 -2.67 -0.24 -5.41
C VAL A 143 -3.94 -0.53 -4.62
N HIS A 144 -4.80 0.50 -4.51
CA HIS A 144 -6.08 0.39 -3.81
C HIS A 144 -7.23 0.08 -4.77
N GLY A 145 -7.95 -1.02 -4.52
CA GLY A 145 -9.20 -1.36 -5.22
C GLY A 145 -10.40 -0.66 -4.60
N VAL A 146 -10.77 0.53 -5.09
CA VAL A 146 -11.81 1.39 -4.47
C VAL A 146 -13.19 0.74 -4.46
N ASP A 147 -13.53 -0.04 -5.48
CA ASP A 147 -14.87 -0.64 -5.58
C ASP A 147 -15.13 -1.67 -4.46
N VAL A 148 -14.07 -2.20 -3.83
CA VAL A 148 -14.14 -3.25 -2.80
C VAL A 148 -13.76 -2.79 -1.38
N GLU A 149 -13.09 -1.64 -1.25
CA GLU A 149 -12.67 -1.12 0.06
C GLU A 149 -13.90 -0.70 0.90
N GLY A 150 -14.01 -1.21 2.12
CA GLY A 150 -15.08 -0.89 3.07
C GLY A 150 -16.45 -1.53 2.81
N LYS A 151 -16.66 -2.24 1.69
CA LYS A 151 -17.97 -2.83 1.32
C LYS A 151 -18.11 -4.33 1.57
N ARG A 152 -17.06 -5.01 2.03
CA ARG A 152 -17.01 -6.50 2.19
C ARG A 152 -17.36 -7.28 0.91
N LEU A 153 -17.13 -6.70 -0.27
CA LEU A 153 -17.46 -7.33 -1.55
C LEU A 153 -16.43 -8.38 -2.00
N GLY A 154 -15.35 -8.57 -1.25
CA GLY A 154 -14.24 -9.46 -1.61
C GLY A 154 -13.15 -8.71 -2.37
N ILE A 155 -12.10 -9.41 -2.77
CA ILE A 155 -10.98 -8.83 -3.53
C ILE A 155 -11.39 -8.51 -4.97
N ASP A 156 -10.68 -7.59 -5.62
CA ASP A 156 -10.79 -7.38 -7.06
C ASP A 156 -9.75 -8.24 -7.81
N GLU A 157 -10.13 -9.49 -8.11
CA GLU A 157 -9.26 -10.47 -8.77
C GLU A 157 -8.77 -10.02 -10.15
N LYS A 158 -9.57 -9.23 -10.89
CA LYS A 158 -9.18 -8.71 -12.21
C LYS A 158 -8.08 -7.67 -12.09
N LEU A 159 -8.16 -6.80 -11.09
CA LEU A 159 -7.10 -5.84 -10.79
C LEU A 159 -5.83 -6.58 -10.37
N VAL A 160 -5.92 -7.55 -9.46
CA VAL A 160 -4.77 -8.35 -9.02
C VAL A 160 -4.11 -9.07 -10.19
N THR A 161 -4.91 -9.66 -11.10
CA THR A 161 -4.40 -10.31 -12.33
C THR A 161 -3.64 -9.33 -13.23
N LEU A 162 -4.17 -8.11 -13.41
CA LEU A 162 -3.51 -7.06 -14.18
C LEU A 162 -2.15 -6.70 -13.56
N LEU A 163 -2.10 -6.52 -12.24
CA LEU A 163 -0.88 -6.16 -11.52
C LEU A 163 0.17 -7.27 -11.58
N GLY A 164 -0.21 -8.54 -11.32
CA GLY A 164 0.70 -9.67 -11.38
C GLY A 164 1.28 -9.90 -12.77
N LYS A 165 0.51 -9.57 -13.82
CA LYS A 165 0.96 -9.65 -15.20
C LYS A 165 1.92 -8.53 -15.59
N TYR A 166 1.59 -7.29 -15.26
CA TYR A 166 2.23 -6.11 -15.87
C TYR A 166 3.10 -5.27 -14.94
N SER A 167 3.05 -5.45 -13.61
CA SER A 167 3.90 -4.66 -12.73
C SER A 167 5.38 -5.01 -12.93
N PRO A 168 6.25 -4.04 -13.26
CA PRO A 168 7.69 -4.27 -13.42
C PRO A 168 8.46 -4.17 -12.10
N ILE A 169 7.84 -3.64 -11.04
CA ILE A 169 8.40 -3.45 -9.70
C ILE A 169 7.47 -4.11 -8.65
N PRO A 170 7.92 -4.31 -7.40
CA PRO A 170 7.07 -4.84 -6.34
C PRO A 170 5.75 -4.06 -6.23
N VAL A 171 4.67 -4.81 -6.02
CA VAL A 171 3.33 -4.23 -5.94
C VAL A 171 2.56 -4.87 -4.79
N THR A 172 2.04 -4.02 -3.91
CA THR A 172 1.13 -4.41 -2.85
C THR A 172 -0.29 -4.00 -3.22
N TYR A 173 -1.19 -4.98 -3.27
CA TYR A 173 -2.62 -4.75 -3.41
C TYR A 173 -3.27 -4.51 -2.04
N ALA A 174 -4.14 -3.52 -1.96
CA ALA A 174 -4.85 -3.18 -0.74
C ALA A 174 -6.35 -3.01 -1.02
N GLY A 175 -7.17 -3.89 -0.42
CA GLY A 175 -8.62 -3.78 -0.47
C GLY A 175 -9.36 -5.11 -0.46
N GLY A 176 -10.40 -5.22 0.37
CA GLY A 176 -11.42 -6.26 0.20
C GLY A 176 -11.10 -7.67 0.73
N VAL A 177 -9.94 -7.91 1.35
CA VAL A 177 -9.65 -9.18 2.06
C VAL A 177 -10.63 -9.36 3.23
N ARG A 178 -11.20 -10.55 3.36
CA ARG A 178 -12.16 -10.94 4.40
C ARG A 178 -11.75 -12.23 5.12
N GLU A 179 -11.15 -13.16 4.38
CA GLU A 179 -10.82 -14.50 4.86
C GLU A 179 -9.53 -15.04 4.23
N MET A 180 -9.01 -16.16 4.75
CA MET A 180 -7.78 -16.79 4.24
C MET A 180 -7.87 -17.17 2.75
N ALA A 181 -9.05 -17.54 2.25
CA ALA A 181 -9.26 -17.89 0.85
C ALA A 181 -8.99 -16.71 -0.10
N ASP A 182 -9.21 -15.48 0.36
CA ASP A 182 -8.88 -14.28 -0.44
C ASP A 182 -7.35 -14.16 -0.62
N LEU A 183 -6.55 -14.55 0.38
CA LEU A 183 -5.07 -14.52 0.28
C LEU A 183 -4.56 -15.51 -0.77
N GLU A 184 -5.12 -16.73 -0.79
CA GLU A 184 -4.81 -17.73 -1.81
C GLU A 184 -5.23 -17.27 -3.20
N THR A 185 -6.40 -16.65 -3.31
CA THR A 185 -6.89 -16.12 -4.59
C THR A 185 -5.97 -15.00 -5.09
N ILE A 186 -5.52 -14.09 -4.23
CA ILE A 186 -4.54 -13.06 -4.59
C ILE A 186 -3.22 -13.69 -5.05
N LYS A 187 -2.70 -14.68 -4.32
CA LYS A 187 -1.47 -15.37 -4.68
C LYS A 187 -1.57 -16.00 -6.07
N VAL A 188 -2.67 -16.69 -6.37
CA VAL A 188 -2.89 -17.34 -7.66
C VAL A 188 -3.07 -16.31 -8.78
N ALA A 189 -3.99 -15.35 -8.62
CA ALA A 189 -4.28 -14.33 -9.63
C ALA A 189 -3.08 -13.42 -9.89
N GLY A 190 -2.35 -13.06 -8.82
CA GLY A 190 -1.14 -12.26 -8.86
C GLY A 190 0.11 -13.05 -9.23
N VAL A 191 -0.01 -14.34 -9.57
CA VAL A 191 1.08 -15.26 -9.93
C VAL A 191 2.26 -15.25 -8.96
N GLY A 192 1.98 -15.07 -7.66
CA GLY A 192 2.97 -14.97 -6.59
C GLY A 192 3.79 -13.68 -6.60
N ARG A 193 3.40 -12.66 -7.37
CA ARG A 193 4.12 -11.38 -7.54
C ARG A 193 3.41 -10.17 -6.93
N VAL A 194 2.21 -10.37 -6.37
CA VAL A 194 1.40 -9.30 -5.78
C VAL A 194 1.29 -9.56 -4.29
N ASP A 195 1.87 -8.67 -3.50
CA ASP A 195 1.72 -8.66 -2.05
C ASP A 195 0.34 -8.12 -1.66
N VAL A 196 -0.07 -8.31 -0.40
CA VAL A 196 -1.39 -7.90 0.07
C VAL A 196 -1.36 -7.19 1.41
N THR A 197 -2.11 -6.11 1.52
CA THR A 197 -2.45 -5.48 2.80
C THR A 197 -3.75 -6.04 3.34
N VAL A 198 -3.71 -6.54 4.58
CA VAL A 198 -4.91 -6.91 5.35
C VAL A 198 -5.12 -5.88 6.46
N GLY A 199 -6.33 -5.31 6.51
CA GLY A 199 -6.72 -4.29 7.50
C GLY A 199 -7.85 -4.80 8.39
N SER A 200 -9.03 -4.20 8.24
CA SER A 200 -10.22 -4.42 9.09
C SER A 200 -10.73 -5.86 9.20
N ALA A 201 -10.26 -6.79 8.37
CA ALA A 201 -10.60 -8.20 8.50
C ALA A 201 -9.87 -8.87 9.67
N LEU A 202 -8.74 -8.34 10.10
CA LEU A 202 -7.94 -8.92 11.19
C LEU A 202 -8.64 -8.77 12.54
N ASP A 203 -8.55 -9.80 13.38
CA ASP A 203 -9.06 -9.84 14.74
C ASP A 203 -8.51 -8.71 15.64
N ILE A 204 -7.22 -8.36 15.47
CA ILE A 204 -6.60 -7.22 16.16
C ILE A 204 -7.24 -5.87 15.81
N PHE A 205 -8.02 -5.79 14.73
CA PHE A 205 -8.82 -4.61 14.34
C PHE A 205 -10.34 -4.85 14.49
N GLY A 206 -10.75 -5.90 15.22
CA GLY A 206 -12.16 -6.25 15.45
C GLY A 206 -12.80 -7.07 14.32
N GLY A 207 -12.01 -7.59 13.38
CA GLY A 207 -12.45 -8.54 12.36
C GLY A 207 -12.48 -9.99 12.85
N THR A 208 -12.67 -10.93 11.92
CA THR A 208 -12.79 -12.37 12.22
C THR A 208 -11.58 -13.19 11.76
N LEU A 209 -10.68 -12.60 10.99
CA LEU A 209 -9.49 -13.25 10.46
C LEU A 209 -8.38 -13.18 11.50
N ALA A 210 -7.90 -14.32 12.00
CA ALA A 210 -6.89 -14.31 13.04
C ALA A 210 -5.54 -13.82 12.49
N TYR A 211 -4.95 -12.78 13.08
CA TYR A 211 -3.65 -12.24 12.66
C TYR A 211 -2.56 -13.31 12.60
N LYS A 212 -2.50 -14.17 13.63
CA LYS A 212 -1.53 -15.27 13.71
C LYS A 212 -1.64 -16.25 12.53
N ASP A 213 -2.84 -16.46 11.98
CA ASP A 213 -3.05 -17.41 10.89
C ASP A 213 -2.58 -16.80 9.56
N VAL A 214 -2.77 -15.49 9.37
CA VAL A 214 -2.21 -14.74 8.24
C VAL A 214 -0.69 -14.76 8.26
N VAL A 215 -0.08 -14.56 9.44
CA VAL A 215 1.38 -14.62 9.62
C VAL A 215 1.91 -16.03 9.36
N ALA A 216 1.27 -17.06 9.92
CA ALA A 216 1.67 -18.45 9.69
C ALA A 216 1.56 -18.84 8.21
N TRP A 217 0.51 -18.38 7.54
CA TRP A 217 0.35 -18.57 6.10
C TRP A 217 1.47 -17.90 5.31
N HIS A 218 1.84 -16.66 5.64
CA HIS A 218 2.93 -15.94 4.97
C HIS A 218 4.25 -16.70 5.05
N PHE A 219 4.64 -17.20 6.23
CA PHE A 219 5.88 -17.98 6.39
C PHE A 219 5.89 -19.29 5.62
N GLN A 220 4.73 -19.88 5.31
CA GLN A 220 4.64 -21.05 4.44
C GLN A 220 4.89 -20.72 2.96
N GLN A 221 4.82 -19.45 2.58
CA GLN A 221 5.05 -18.99 1.20
C GLN A 221 6.51 -18.66 0.93
N GLU A 222 7.29 -18.35 1.97
CA GLU A 222 8.73 -18.11 1.80
C GLU A 222 9.37 -19.40 1.27
N PRO A 223 10.08 -19.35 0.13
CA PRO A 223 10.82 -20.51 -0.33
C PRO A 223 11.80 -20.90 0.78
N LEU A 224 11.85 -22.18 1.12
CA LEU A 224 12.90 -22.72 1.98
C LEU A 224 14.24 -22.27 1.39
N THR A 225 14.89 -21.29 2.01
CA THR A 225 16.25 -20.91 1.68
C THR A 225 17.12 -22.11 2.03
N VAL A 226 17.43 -22.92 1.03
CA VAL A 226 18.44 -23.99 1.08
C VAL A 226 19.80 -23.39 0.78
#